data_AF-A0A941LGP4-F1
#
_entry.id   AF-A0A941LGP4-F1
#
_cell.length_a   1.000
_cell.length_b   1.000
_cell.length_c   1.000
_cell.angle_alpha   90.00
_cell.angle_beta   90.00
_cell.angle_gamma   90.00
#
_symmetry.space_group_name_H-M   'P 1'
#
loop_
_entity.id
_entity.type
_entity.pdbx_description
1 polymer ?
#
loop_
_entity_poly.entity_id
_entity_poly.type
_entity_poly.pdbx_seq_one_letter_code
_entity_poly.pdbx_strand_id
1 'polypeptide(L)'
;MFDVMAKATFRPSLRYCAVAGLVGLCLTGLLPAPLHAARGGTSPGGGKTEVLPVQKAAPAVVIIEGAGNEADLRRQLRSKNGVAELGASTPKTLFSQAPTGSFGFIVPRLLGMALVTQSPDLGIDRAAPATNAFEIHKLADGSGMVVGFMGKESLPQVTPSLRPKTVRIALYSNPSEKAPHIVAVPLVKLAADRLPSRLDPKNPDGAVVLEMDLQGTSTHASTQGGQ
;
A
#
# COMPACT_ATOMS: atom_id res chain seq x y z
N MET A 1 -11.00 -22.00 62.24
CA MET A 1 -12.23 -22.51 62.89
C MET A 1 -13.37 -21.61 62.41
N PHE A 2 -13.94 -21.92 61.23
CA PHE A 2 -15.28 -22.53 61.05
C PHE A 2 -16.40 -21.63 61.63
N ASP A 3 -17.49 -21.23 60.95
CA ASP A 3 -18.08 -21.59 59.67
C ASP A 3 -19.17 -20.53 59.32
N VAL A 4 -19.76 -20.74 58.14
CA VAL A 4 -20.51 -19.94 57.16
C VAL A 4 -21.98 -19.61 57.50
N MET A 5 -22.53 -18.59 56.81
CA MET A 5 -23.80 -18.60 56.02
C MET A 5 -24.30 -17.14 55.83
N ALA A 6 -24.04 -16.51 54.70
CA ALA A 6 -24.84 -16.54 53.46
C ALA A 6 -26.22 -15.87 53.56
N LYS A 7 -26.36 -14.71 52.90
CA LYS A 7 -27.62 -14.33 52.25
C LYS A 7 -27.36 -13.41 51.06
N ALA A 8 -27.28 -14.03 49.89
CA ALA A 8 -27.34 -13.37 48.60
C ALA A 8 -28.81 -13.04 48.26
N THR A 9 -29.09 -11.79 47.91
CA THR A 9 -30.37 -11.40 47.30
C THR A 9 -30.12 -10.95 45.88
N PHE A 10 -30.34 -11.90 44.97
CA PHE A 10 -30.34 -11.75 43.52
C PHE A 10 -31.67 -11.08 43.11
N ARG A 11 -31.62 -9.91 42.47
CA ARG A 11 -32.78 -9.27 41.83
C ARG A 11 -32.60 -9.36 40.31
N PRO A 12 -33.26 -10.30 39.61
CA PRO A 12 -33.33 -10.26 38.15
C PRO A 12 -34.54 -9.41 37.72
N SER A 13 -34.26 -8.39 36.92
CA SER A 13 -35.25 -7.53 36.26
C SER A 13 -35.86 -8.22 35.03
N LEU A 14 -37.02 -8.84 35.25
CA LEU A 14 -38.23 -8.84 34.43
C LEU A 14 -38.14 -8.33 32.96
N ARG A 15 -37.45 -9.05 32.05
CA ARG A 15 -37.60 -8.88 30.58
C ARG A 15 -37.47 -10.19 29.78
N TYR A 16 -37.98 -11.28 30.33
CA TYR A 16 -38.15 -12.55 29.60
C TYR A 16 -39.56 -13.05 29.82
N CYS A 17 -40.50 -12.68 28.95
CA CYS A 17 -41.80 -13.34 28.75
C CYS A 17 -42.58 -12.67 27.59
N ALA A 18 -42.00 -12.67 26.39
CA ALA A 18 -42.79 -12.61 25.16
C ALA A 18 -42.46 -13.86 24.36
N VAL A 19 -43.40 -14.78 24.41
CA VAL A 19 -43.37 -16.16 23.97
C VAL A 19 -43.89 -16.25 22.53
N ALA A 20 -43.24 -17.14 21.76
CA ALA A 20 -43.76 -17.94 20.66
C ALA A 20 -44.40 -17.29 19.42
N GLY A 21 -43.78 -17.57 18.27
CA GLY A 21 -44.50 -17.61 16.99
C GLY A 21 -43.60 -17.56 15.75
N LEU A 22 -42.82 -18.63 15.50
CA LEU A 22 -42.45 -19.17 14.16
C LEU A 22 -41.19 -20.07 14.22
N VAL A 23 -41.25 -21.14 15.00
CA VAL A 23 -40.41 -22.33 14.80
C VAL A 23 -41.37 -23.44 14.37
N GLY A 24 -41.51 -23.63 13.07
CA GLY A 24 -42.50 -24.57 12.54
C GLY A 24 -42.78 -24.44 11.05
N LEU A 25 -41.73 -24.45 10.21
CA LEU A 25 -41.89 -24.85 8.81
C LEU A 25 -40.57 -25.42 8.26
N CYS A 26 -40.46 -26.75 8.33
CA CYS A 26 -39.87 -27.65 7.33
C CYS A 26 -38.42 -27.34 6.88
N LEU A 27 -37.34 -28.00 7.34
CA LEU A 27 -37.14 -29.44 7.55
C LEU A 27 -37.55 -30.32 6.35
N THR A 28 -37.15 -29.92 5.14
CA THR A 28 -37.00 -30.82 3.98
C THR A 28 -35.84 -30.34 3.11
N GLY A 29 -34.70 -31.02 3.16
CA GLY A 29 -33.55 -30.70 2.29
C GLY A 29 -32.26 -31.43 2.63
N LEU A 30 -32.33 -32.63 3.21
CA LEU A 30 -31.19 -33.52 3.43
C LEU A 30 -31.46 -34.83 2.70
N LEU A 31 -31.10 -34.88 1.41
CA LEU A 31 -30.76 -36.12 0.71
C LEU A 31 -29.64 -35.85 -0.30
N PRO A 32 -28.61 -36.73 -0.38
CA PRO A 32 -27.49 -36.62 -1.30
C PRO A 32 -27.75 -37.38 -2.60
N ALA A 33 -27.23 -36.89 -3.73
CA ALA A 33 -26.68 -37.63 -4.89
C ALA A 33 -26.66 -36.77 -6.18
N PRO A 34 -25.89 -37.11 -7.23
CA PRO A 34 -24.75 -38.03 -7.29
C PRO A 34 -23.47 -37.41 -7.88
N LEU A 35 -22.32 -37.91 -7.43
CA LEU A 35 -21.12 -38.02 -8.26
C LEU A 35 -21.39 -39.08 -9.34
N HIS A 36 -21.76 -38.67 -10.55
CA HIS A 36 -21.43 -39.48 -11.72
C HIS A 36 -21.27 -38.65 -12.99
N ALA A 37 -20.23 -39.02 -13.70
CA ALA A 37 -19.78 -38.52 -14.97
C ALA A 37 -20.89 -38.47 -16.02
N ALA A 38 -20.94 -37.37 -16.77
CA ALA A 38 -21.42 -37.36 -18.14
C ALA A 38 -20.25 -36.96 -19.06
N ARG A 39 -19.69 -38.01 -19.62
CA ARG A 39 -18.67 -38.08 -20.66
C ARG A 39 -19.19 -37.44 -21.96
N GLY A 40 -18.34 -36.65 -22.60
CA GLY A 40 -18.33 -36.49 -24.06
C GLY A 40 -19.41 -35.59 -24.66
N GLY A 41 -19.05 -34.34 -24.92
CA GLY A 41 -19.72 -33.47 -25.90
C GLY A 41 -18.68 -32.81 -26.78
N THR A 42 -18.31 -33.49 -27.87
CA THR A 42 -17.46 -32.96 -28.94
C THR A 42 -18.27 -32.01 -29.83
N SER A 43 -18.03 -30.70 -29.75
CA SER A 43 -18.01 -29.80 -30.92
C SER A 43 -17.49 -28.40 -30.59
N PRO A 44 -16.93 -27.69 -31.59
CA PRO A 44 -15.89 -26.69 -31.42
C PRO A 44 -16.50 -25.30 -31.30
N GLY A 45 -16.28 -24.62 -30.18
CA GLY A 45 -16.81 -23.28 -30.01
C GLY A 45 -16.59 -22.70 -28.64
N GLY A 46 -15.47 -21.99 -28.48
CA GLY A 46 -15.40 -20.86 -27.56
C GLY A 46 -15.48 -21.20 -26.08
N GLY A 47 -14.58 -22.04 -25.59
CA GLY A 47 -14.16 -21.98 -24.19
C GLY A 47 -13.46 -20.64 -23.96
N LYS A 48 -14.23 -19.59 -23.67
CA LYS A 48 -13.69 -18.35 -23.10
C LYS A 48 -13.20 -18.71 -21.70
N THR A 49 -11.93 -19.09 -21.62
CA THR A 49 -11.18 -18.92 -20.39
C THR A 49 -11.33 -17.44 -20.02
N GLU A 50 -12.11 -17.15 -18.97
CA GLU A 50 -12.00 -15.87 -18.29
C GLU A 50 -10.59 -15.81 -17.71
N VAL A 51 -9.67 -15.31 -18.53
CA VAL A 51 -8.35 -14.88 -18.09
C VAL A 51 -8.62 -13.73 -17.13
N LEU A 52 -8.47 -13.97 -15.83
CA LEU A 52 -8.47 -12.94 -14.80
C LEU A 52 -7.45 -11.86 -15.22
N PRO A 53 -7.87 -10.65 -15.60
CA PRO A 53 -6.94 -9.66 -16.09
C PRO A 53 -6.45 -8.87 -14.90
N VAL A 54 -5.47 -9.38 -14.15
CA VAL A 54 -4.79 -8.52 -13.18
C VAL A 54 -3.30 -8.83 -13.17
N GLN A 55 -2.66 -8.61 -14.32
CA GLN A 55 -1.30 -8.08 -14.27
C GLN A 55 -1.44 -6.65 -13.74
N LYS A 56 -1.53 -6.50 -12.42
CA LYS A 56 -1.57 -5.19 -11.78
C LYS A 56 -0.20 -4.55 -12.02
N ALA A 57 -0.09 -3.81 -13.12
CA ALA A 57 1.06 -2.96 -13.35
C ALA A 57 1.24 -2.10 -12.09
N ALA A 58 2.47 -2.01 -11.59
CA ALA A 58 2.77 -1.09 -10.52
C ALA A 58 2.31 0.32 -10.95
N PRO A 59 1.77 1.13 -10.02
CA PRO A 59 1.26 2.45 -10.36
C PRO A 59 2.27 3.28 -11.17
N ALA A 60 1.78 4.24 -11.95
CA ALA A 60 2.67 5.21 -12.57
C ALA A 60 3.28 6.13 -11.50
N VAL A 61 4.44 6.73 -11.79
CA VAL A 61 4.94 7.85 -10.98
C VAL A 61 3.94 8.99 -11.09
N VAL A 62 3.61 9.62 -9.97
CA VAL A 62 2.70 10.76 -9.90
C VAL A 62 3.50 12.02 -9.63
N ILE A 63 3.32 13.03 -10.47
CA ILE A 63 4.02 14.31 -10.39
C ILE A 63 2.98 15.41 -10.12
N ILE A 64 3.33 16.41 -9.31
CA ILE A 64 2.59 17.67 -9.23
C ILE A 64 3.35 18.73 -10.03
N GLU A 65 2.71 19.19 -11.10
CA GLU A 65 3.16 20.34 -11.89
C GLU A 65 2.56 21.59 -11.25
N GLY A 66 3.31 22.20 -10.33
CA GLY A 66 2.82 23.35 -9.58
C GLY A 66 3.93 24.03 -8.77
N ALA A 67 3.68 25.27 -8.38
CA ALA A 67 4.51 26.02 -7.46
C ALA A 67 3.82 26.07 -6.08
N GLY A 68 4.61 26.08 -5.01
CA GLY A 68 4.11 26.14 -3.64
C GLY A 68 5.21 25.83 -2.64
N ASN A 69 4.94 26.06 -1.36
CA ASN A 69 5.79 25.56 -0.29
C ASN A 69 5.66 24.02 -0.16
N GLU A 70 6.56 23.40 0.59
CA GLU A 70 6.58 21.94 0.78
C GLU A 70 5.23 21.38 1.26
N ALA A 71 4.60 22.05 2.24
CA ALA A 71 3.36 21.58 2.84
C ALA A 71 2.21 21.56 1.83
N ASP A 72 2.12 22.58 0.98
CA ASP A 72 1.09 22.67 -0.06
C ASP A 72 1.31 21.66 -1.18
N LEU A 73 2.56 21.44 -1.59
CA LEU A 73 2.91 20.42 -2.57
C LEU A 73 2.56 19.01 -2.07
N ARG A 74 2.89 18.68 -0.82
CA ARG A 74 2.50 17.40 -0.20
C ARG A 74 0.98 17.27 -0.11
N ARG A 75 0.27 18.32 0.30
CA ARG A 75 -1.21 18.33 0.36
C ARG A 75 -1.85 18.06 -1.00
N GLN A 76 -1.36 18.71 -2.05
CA GLN A 76 -1.82 18.50 -3.43
C GLN A 76 -1.57 17.05 -3.86
N LEU A 77 -0.40 16.50 -3.57
CA LEU A 77 -0.06 15.12 -3.91
C LEU A 77 -0.90 14.09 -3.14
N ARG A 78 -1.20 14.34 -1.86
CA ARG A 78 -2.13 13.51 -1.06
C ARG A 78 -3.53 13.51 -1.66
N SER A 79 -4.05 14.70 -2.00
CA SER A 79 -5.35 14.86 -2.66
C SER A 79 -5.39 14.12 -3.99
N LYS A 80 -4.36 14.29 -4.83
CA LYS A 80 -4.25 13.61 -6.14
C LYS A 80 -4.20 12.08 -6.01
N ASN A 81 -3.55 11.57 -4.97
CA ASN A 81 -3.46 10.14 -4.69
C ASN A 81 -4.64 9.59 -3.87
N GLY A 82 -5.57 10.44 -3.44
CA GLY A 82 -6.72 10.05 -2.62
C GLY A 82 -6.34 9.44 -1.28
N VAL A 83 -5.30 9.95 -0.62
CA VAL A 83 -4.83 9.44 0.68
C VAL A 83 -5.09 10.41 1.83
N ALA A 84 -5.43 9.85 3.00
CA ALA A 84 -5.61 10.57 4.26
C ALA A 84 -4.58 10.12 5.31
N GLU A 85 -4.37 10.93 6.36
CA GLU A 85 -3.42 10.57 7.42
C GLU A 85 -3.85 9.29 8.14
N LEU A 86 -2.89 8.49 8.61
CA LEU A 86 -3.18 7.38 9.52
C LEU A 86 -4.02 7.85 10.73
N GLY A 87 -4.99 7.03 11.12
CA GLY A 87 -5.93 7.35 12.20
C GLY A 87 -5.23 7.54 13.55
N ALA A 88 -5.81 8.38 14.41
CA ALA A 88 -5.16 8.81 15.65
C ALA A 88 -4.84 7.69 16.65
N SER A 89 -5.59 6.59 16.61
CA SER A 89 -5.35 5.39 17.41
C SER A 89 -4.18 4.53 16.92
N THR A 90 -3.58 4.86 15.77
CA THR A 90 -2.51 4.09 15.13
C THR A 90 -1.23 4.93 15.03
N PRO A 91 -0.44 5.05 16.11
CA PRO A 91 0.77 5.88 16.09
C PRO A 91 1.86 5.32 15.17
N LYS A 92 1.90 3.99 15.02
CA LYS A 92 2.82 3.25 14.16
C LYS A 92 2.15 1.96 13.71
N THR A 93 2.38 1.56 12.47
CA THR A 93 1.88 0.29 11.93
C THR A 93 2.82 -0.25 10.86
N LEU A 94 2.61 -1.49 10.47
CA LEU A 94 3.23 -2.06 9.27
C LEU A 94 2.46 -1.59 8.02
N PHE A 95 3.16 -1.39 6.91
CA PHE A 95 2.56 -0.96 5.65
C PHE A 95 1.52 -1.98 5.15
N SER A 96 1.79 -3.28 5.30
CA SER A 96 0.81 -4.33 4.96
C SER A 96 -0.50 -4.20 5.74
N GLN A 97 -0.43 -3.74 7.00
CA GLN A 97 -1.56 -3.61 7.93
C GLN A 97 -2.22 -2.21 7.90
N ALA A 98 -1.56 -1.22 7.32
CA ALA A 98 -2.11 0.12 7.19
C ALA A 98 -3.42 0.13 6.36
N PRO A 99 -4.42 0.97 6.69
CA PRO A 99 -5.60 1.13 5.86
C PRO A 99 -5.24 1.55 4.43
N THR A 100 -5.96 1.07 3.42
CA THR A 100 -5.85 1.59 2.05
C THR A 100 -6.36 3.04 1.98
N GLY A 101 -5.81 3.85 1.09
CA GLY A 101 -6.14 5.28 1.04
C GLY A 101 -5.55 6.06 2.22
N SER A 102 -4.44 5.59 2.78
CA SER A 102 -3.77 6.28 3.90
C SER A 102 -2.32 6.65 3.59
N PHE A 103 -1.75 7.58 4.36
CA PHE A 103 -0.33 7.89 4.34
C PHE A 103 0.27 7.94 5.75
N GLY A 104 1.56 7.62 5.82
CA GLY A 104 2.40 7.76 7.01
C GLY A 104 3.83 8.13 6.64
N PHE A 105 4.74 8.04 7.59
CA PHE A 105 6.12 8.49 7.46
C PHE A 105 7.11 7.40 7.81
N ILE A 106 8.30 7.47 7.22
CA ILE A 106 9.42 6.58 7.53
C ILE A 106 10.72 7.37 7.53
N VAL A 107 11.57 7.13 8.52
CA VAL A 107 12.90 7.76 8.54
C VAL A 107 13.76 7.24 7.38
N PRO A 108 14.66 8.07 6.81
CA PRO A 108 15.44 7.68 5.64
C PRO A 108 16.22 6.37 5.79
N ARG A 109 16.86 6.15 6.95
CA ARG A 109 17.68 4.96 7.17
C ARG A 109 16.84 3.67 7.10
N LEU A 110 15.64 3.69 7.66
CA LEU A 110 14.74 2.51 7.63
C LEU A 110 14.24 2.24 6.22
N LEU A 111 13.88 3.27 5.46
CA LEU A 111 13.51 3.13 4.05
C LEU A 111 14.67 2.58 3.22
N GLY A 112 15.87 3.15 3.39
CA GLY A 112 17.07 2.70 2.70
C GLY A 112 17.40 1.24 2.96
N MET A 113 17.41 0.83 4.23
CA MET A 113 17.63 -0.58 4.58
C MET A 113 16.58 -1.47 3.94
N ALA A 114 15.30 -1.11 3.99
CA ALA A 114 14.25 -1.92 3.41
C ALA A 114 14.39 -2.09 1.89
N LEU A 115 14.82 -1.04 1.17
CA LEU A 115 15.05 -1.12 -0.28
C LEU A 115 16.32 -1.90 -0.63
N VAL A 116 17.37 -1.82 0.19
CA VAL A 116 18.60 -2.61 0.00
C VAL A 116 18.35 -4.09 0.27
N THR A 117 17.66 -4.42 1.36
CA THR A 117 17.40 -5.81 1.76
C THR A 117 16.15 -6.39 1.11
N GLN A 118 15.43 -5.62 0.29
CA GLN A 118 14.13 -5.99 -0.29
C GLN A 118 13.17 -6.52 0.80
N SER A 119 13.05 -5.75 1.89
CA SER A 119 12.19 -6.10 3.03
C SER A 119 10.75 -6.34 2.57
N PRO A 120 10.07 -7.40 3.08
CA PRO A 120 8.71 -7.71 2.68
C PRO A 120 7.67 -6.70 3.21
N ASP A 121 8.05 -5.90 4.21
CA ASP A 121 7.18 -4.90 4.81
C ASP A 121 7.96 -3.71 5.37
N LEU A 122 7.26 -2.59 5.58
CA LEU A 122 7.81 -1.34 6.10
C LEU A 122 7.06 -0.93 7.37
N GLY A 123 7.79 -0.47 8.39
CA GLY A 123 7.17 0.26 9.49
C GLY A 123 6.89 1.71 9.07
N ILE A 124 5.67 2.18 9.27
CA ILE A 124 5.26 3.56 9.02
C ILE A 124 4.71 4.19 10.30
N ASP A 125 5.18 5.41 10.58
CA ASP A 125 4.76 6.24 11.71
C ASP A 125 3.67 7.21 11.24
N ARG A 126 2.70 7.52 12.10
CA ARG A 126 1.61 8.45 11.76
C ARG A 126 2.09 9.87 11.55
N ALA A 127 2.98 10.35 12.42
CA ALA A 127 3.58 11.67 12.34
C ALA A 127 5.03 11.56 11.87
N ALA A 128 5.51 12.58 11.15
CA ALA A 128 6.89 12.62 10.70
C ALA A 128 7.84 12.62 11.91
N PRO A 129 8.65 11.57 12.12
CA PRO A 129 9.55 11.49 13.28
C PRO A 129 10.78 12.40 13.13
N ALA A 130 11.03 12.91 11.92
CA ALA A 130 12.10 13.85 11.60
C ALA A 130 11.71 14.71 10.39
N THR A 131 12.35 15.87 10.23
CA THR A 131 12.12 16.81 9.12
C THR A 131 12.49 16.25 7.75
N ASN A 132 13.38 15.25 7.72
CA ASN A 132 13.82 14.57 6.51
C ASN A 132 13.12 13.20 6.30
N ALA A 133 12.04 12.92 7.05
CA ALA A 133 11.28 11.69 6.86
C ALA A 133 10.64 11.65 5.46
N PHE A 134 10.66 10.46 4.85
CA PHE A 134 9.90 10.21 3.64
C PHE A 134 8.45 9.93 4.01
N GLU A 135 7.54 10.29 3.12
CA GLU A 135 6.13 9.99 3.26
C GLU A 135 5.78 8.80 2.37
N ILE A 136 4.98 7.88 2.90
CA ILE A 136 4.59 6.63 2.25
C ILE A 136 3.08 6.65 2.09
N HIS A 137 2.61 6.56 0.84
CA HIS A 137 1.19 6.47 0.51
C HIS A 137 0.82 5.00 0.26
N LYS A 138 -0.26 4.54 0.88
CA LYS A 138 -0.95 3.31 0.50
C LYS A 138 -2.20 3.69 -0.28
N LEU A 139 -2.19 3.42 -1.59
CA LEU A 139 -3.30 3.78 -2.47
C LEU A 139 -4.55 2.92 -2.18
N ALA A 140 -5.69 3.29 -2.77
CA ALA A 140 -6.96 2.56 -2.61
C ALA A 140 -6.86 1.09 -3.06
N ASP A 141 -5.97 0.81 -4.01
CA ASP A 141 -5.71 -0.53 -4.50
C ASP A 141 -4.69 -1.30 -3.63
N GLY A 142 -4.17 -0.69 -2.56
CA GLY A 142 -3.18 -1.29 -1.65
C GLY A 142 -1.72 -1.17 -2.10
N SER A 143 -1.44 -0.62 -3.28
CA SER A 143 -0.07 -0.37 -3.72
C SER A 143 0.59 0.77 -2.94
N GLY A 144 1.92 0.71 -2.81
CA GLY A 144 2.72 1.68 -2.06
C GLY A 144 3.42 2.69 -2.97
N MET A 145 3.44 3.94 -2.56
CA MET A 145 4.22 5.01 -3.19
C MET A 145 5.11 5.70 -2.16
N VAL A 146 6.36 5.99 -2.53
CA VAL A 146 7.29 6.83 -1.76
C VAL A 146 7.24 8.25 -2.29
N VAL A 147 7.01 9.21 -1.41
CA VAL A 147 6.97 10.63 -1.75
C VAL A 147 8.31 11.30 -1.46
N GLY A 148 8.82 12.05 -2.42
CA GLY A 148 10.00 12.88 -2.28
C GLY A 148 10.09 13.91 -3.39
N PHE A 149 11.28 14.47 -3.59
CA PHE A 149 11.54 15.53 -4.56
C PHE A 149 12.58 15.10 -5.59
N MET A 150 12.46 15.59 -6.82
CA MET A 150 13.36 15.28 -7.94
C MET A 150 13.70 16.53 -8.75
N GLY A 151 14.84 16.48 -9.43
CA GLY A 151 15.25 17.49 -10.42
C GLY A 151 14.42 17.40 -11.70
N LYS A 152 14.29 18.55 -12.38
CA LYS A 152 13.45 18.70 -13.58
C LYS A 152 13.91 17.81 -14.74
N GLU A 153 15.21 17.64 -14.88
CA GLU A 153 15.87 16.83 -15.90
C GLU A 153 15.54 15.33 -15.77
N SER A 154 15.18 14.88 -14.57
CA SER A 154 14.85 13.48 -14.29
C SER A 154 13.37 13.15 -14.56
N LEU A 155 12.47 14.16 -14.57
CA LEU A 155 11.02 13.96 -14.70
C LEU A 155 10.57 13.24 -15.98
N PRO A 156 11.14 13.52 -17.18
CA PRO A 156 10.75 12.81 -18.39
C PRO A 156 11.00 11.30 -18.27
N GLN A 157 12.11 10.90 -17.65
CA GLN A 157 12.55 9.51 -17.57
C GLN A 157 11.75 8.67 -16.57
N VAL A 158 11.05 9.30 -15.63
CA VAL A 158 10.19 8.60 -14.67
C VAL A 158 8.73 8.50 -15.15
N THR A 159 8.37 9.22 -16.21
CA THR A 159 7.03 9.14 -16.82
C THR A 159 6.90 7.84 -17.63
N PRO A 160 5.81 7.06 -17.49
CA PRO A 160 5.68 5.74 -18.11
C PRO A 160 5.99 5.70 -19.62
N SER A 161 5.59 6.75 -20.36
CA SER A 161 5.74 6.83 -21.82
C SER A 161 7.20 6.88 -22.30
N LEU A 162 8.11 7.36 -21.46
CA LEU A 162 9.53 7.59 -21.80
C LEU A 162 10.47 6.82 -20.87
N ARG A 163 9.94 5.98 -19.99
CA ARG A 163 10.74 5.28 -18.97
C ARG A 163 11.56 4.16 -19.62
N PRO A 164 12.90 4.17 -19.51
CA PRO A 164 13.73 3.02 -19.86
C PRO A 164 13.38 1.79 -19.02
N LYS A 165 13.86 0.60 -19.40
CA LYS A 165 13.62 -0.63 -18.62
C LYS A 165 14.03 -0.50 -17.15
N THR A 166 15.12 0.22 -16.91
CA THR A 166 15.59 0.62 -15.58
C THR A 166 16.17 2.02 -15.72
N VAL A 167 15.81 2.92 -14.80
CA VAL A 167 16.39 4.26 -14.72
C VAL A 167 16.90 4.52 -13.31
N ARG A 168 18.11 5.08 -13.21
CA ARG A 168 18.67 5.53 -11.94
C ARG A 168 18.03 6.87 -11.57
N ILE A 169 17.43 6.94 -10.39
CA ILE A 169 16.79 8.15 -9.88
C ILE A 169 17.46 8.61 -8.57
N ALA A 170 17.46 9.92 -8.35
CA ALA A 170 17.81 10.54 -7.08
C ALA A 170 16.55 11.15 -6.47
N LEU A 171 16.07 10.56 -5.37
CA LEU A 171 14.89 11.04 -4.64
C LEU A 171 15.33 11.75 -3.36
N TYR A 172 14.97 13.02 -3.26
CA TYR A 172 15.32 13.89 -2.15
C TYR A 172 14.20 13.92 -1.10
N SER A 173 14.53 13.97 0.18
CA SER A 173 13.52 14.03 1.26
C SER A 173 12.79 15.37 1.34
N ASN A 174 13.45 16.45 0.94
CA ASN A 174 12.97 17.84 1.04
C ASN A 174 13.21 18.57 -0.27
N PRO A 175 12.45 19.65 -0.57
CA PRO A 175 12.68 20.44 -1.76
C PRO A 175 14.00 21.19 -1.67
N SER A 176 14.63 21.39 -2.83
CA SER A 176 15.81 22.26 -2.98
C SER A 176 15.81 22.88 -4.36
N GLU A 177 16.71 23.82 -4.62
CA GLU A 177 16.90 24.38 -5.96
C GLU A 177 17.21 23.29 -7.00
N LYS A 178 17.92 22.22 -6.60
CA LYS A 178 18.26 21.08 -7.48
C LYS A 178 17.10 20.11 -7.68
N ALA A 179 16.20 20.02 -6.70
CA ALA A 179 15.08 19.10 -6.71
C ALA A 179 13.80 19.81 -6.24
N PRO A 180 13.20 20.66 -7.08
CA PRO A 180 12.02 21.44 -6.68
C PRO A 180 10.71 20.65 -6.87
N HIS A 181 10.71 19.53 -7.60
CA HIS A 181 9.48 18.88 -8.03
C HIS A 181 9.12 17.70 -7.14
N ILE A 182 7.95 17.77 -6.50
CA ILE A 182 7.43 16.67 -5.70
C ILE A 182 6.93 15.53 -6.60
N VAL A 183 7.26 14.30 -6.22
CA VAL A 183 6.86 13.08 -6.93
C VAL A 183 6.43 12.01 -5.93
N ALA A 184 5.54 11.12 -6.36
CA ALA A 184 5.28 9.85 -5.71
C ALA A 184 5.77 8.72 -6.62
N VAL A 185 6.66 7.87 -6.14
CA VAL A 185 7.30 6.79 -6.91
C VAL A 185 6.85 5.42 -6.38
N PRO A 186 6.50 4.45 -7.25
CA PRO A 186 5.98 3.15 -6.81
C PRO A 186 7.03 2.35 -6.04
N LEU A 187 6.73 2.00 -4.79
CA LEU A 187 7.64 1.31 -3.89
C LEU A 187 8.10 -0.04 -4.46
N VAL A 188 7.20 -0.80 -5.05
CA VAL A 188 7.47 -2.13 -5.64
C VAL A 188 8.38 -2.11 -6.87
N LYS A 189 8.69 -0.92 -7.39
CA LYS A 189 9.59 -0.72 -8.53
C LYS A 189 10.94 -0.14 -8.12
N LEU A 190 11.17 0.07 -6.83
CA LEU A 190 12.40 0.65 -6.30
C LEU A 190 13.35 -0.44 -5.82
N ALA A 191 14.61 -0.32 -6.24
CA ALA A 191 15.71 -1.11 -5.70
C ALA A 191 16.88 -0.17 -5.40
N ALA A 192 17.37 -0.20 -4.16
CA ALA A 192 18.52 0.60 -3.76
C ALA A 192 19.75 -0.31 -3.59
N ASP A 193 20.91 0.18 -3.99
CA ASP A 193 22.23 -0.46 -3.79
C ASP A 193 22.96 0.14 -2.57
N ARG A 194 22.48 1.27 -2.05
CA ARG A 194 23.12 2.02 -0.97
C ARG A 194 22.09 2.65 -0.03
N LEU A 195 22.56 2.98 1.18
CA LEU A 195 21.78 3.77 2.13
C LEU A 195 21.70 5.25 1.70
N PRO A 196 20.67 6.00 2.16
CA PRO A 196 20.55 7.41 1.86
C PRO A 196 21.76 8.21 2.33
N SER A 197 22.19 9.16 1.51
CA SER A 197 23.30 10.08 1.79
C SER A 197 22.76 11.40 2.31
N ARG A 198 23.37 11.93 3.38
CA ARG A 198 23.08 13.29 3.86
C ARG A 198 23.66 14.31 2.91
N LEU A 199 22.91 15.38 2.63
CA LEU A 199 23.43 16.50 1.84
C LEU A 199 24.33 17.42 2.66
N ASP A 200 24.02 17.59 3.94
CA ASP A 200 24.89 18.25 4.91
C ASP A 200 25.30 17.24 6.01
N PRO A 201 26.56 16.79 6.04
CA PRO A 201 27.04 15.85 7.05
C PRO A 201 26.92 16.36 8.49
N LYS A 202 26.90 17.69 8.68
CA LYS A 202 26.86 18.34 10.01
C LYS A 202 25.45 18.43 10.58
N ASN A 203 24.43 18.31 9.74
CA ASN A 203 23.03 18.35 10.16
C ASN A 203 22.38 16.96 10.07
N PRO A 204 22.26 16.21 11.18
CA PRO A 204 21.71 14.86 11.16
C PRO A 204 20.23 14.80 10.73
N ASP A 205 19.48 15.88 10.94
CA ASP A 205 18.06 16.03 10.56
C ASP A 205 17.88 16.75 9.22
N GLY A 206 19.00 17.10 8.56
CA GLY A 206 19.02 17.75 7.27
C GLY A 206 18.54 16.85 6.14
N ALA A 207 18.32 17.47 4.98
CA ALA A 207 17.86 16.77 3.79
C ALA A 207 18.81 15.65 3.38
N VAL A 208 18.22 14.56 2.89
CA VAL A 208 18.94 13.40 2.38
C VAL A 208 18.56 13.14 0.93
N VAL A 209 19.43 12.42 0.24
CA VAL A 209 19.17 11.87 -1.09
C VAL A 209 19.25 10.36 -1.03
N LEU A 210 18.28 9.70 -1.65
CA LEU A 210 18.28 8.27 -1.88
C LEU A 210 18.40 8.01 -3.38
N GLU A 211 19.54 7.45 -3.77
CA GLU A 211 19.77 7.02 -5.13
C GLU A 211 19.36 5.56 -5.29
N MET A 212 18.54 5.29 -6.30
CA MET A 212 17.95 3.97 -6.49
C MET A 212 17.53 3.75 -7.93
N ASP A 213 17.32 2.49 -8.28
CA ASP A 213 16.84 2.09 -9.58
C ASP A 213 15.32 2.02 -9.56
N LEU A 214 14.69 2.72 -10.50
CA LEU A 214 13.28 2.61 -10.80
C LEU A 214 13.09 1.67 -11.99
N GLN A 215 12.48 0.52 -11.73
CA GLN A 215 12.20 -0.48 -12.73
C GLN A 215 10.96 -0.12 -13.57
N GLY A 216 11.02 -0.40 -14.86
CA GLY A 216 9.89 -0.31 -15.78
C GLY A 216 8.86 -1.41 -15.55
N THR A 217 7.74 -1.33 -16.27
CA THR A 217 6.82 -2.46 -16.44
C THR A 217 7.46 -3.47 -17.37
N SER A 218 7.66 -4.69 -16.89
CA SER A 218 8.03 -5.82 -17.74
C SER A 218 6.83 -6.16 -18.62
N THR A 219 6.86 -5.80 -19.90
CA THR A 219 5.95 -6.35 -20.90
C THR A 219 6.39 -7.80 -21.17
N HIS A 220 6.10 -8.73 -20.26
CA HIS A 220 6.04 -10.13 -20.65
C HIS A 220 4.72 -10.31 -21.41
N ALA A 221 4.71 -9.91 -22.67
CA ALA A 221 3.85 -10.56 -23.63
C ALA A 221 4.39 -11.98 -23.75
N SER A 222 3.82 -12.91 -22.98
CA SER A 222 4.03 -14.34 -23.21
C SER A 222 3.54 -14.62 -24.63
N THR A 223 4.45 -14.63 -25.60
CA THR A 223 4.19 -15.25 -26.89
C THR A 223 4.08 -16.73 -26.60
N GLN A 224 2.88 -17.20 -26.24
CA GLN A 224 2.60 -18.63 -26.23
C GLN A 224 2.84 -19.14 -27.64
N GLY A 225 3.74 -20.12 -27.73
CA GLY A 225 4.32 -20.62 -28.96
C GLY A 225 3.27 -21.02 -29.97
N GLY A 226 3.42 -20.51 -31.19
CA GLY A 226 3.03 -21.26 -32.35
C GLY A 226 4.08 -22.34 -32.58
N GLN A 227 3.68 -23.60 -32.39
CA GLN A 227 3.98 -24.74 -33.25
C GLN A 227 3.11 -25.91 -32.83
#